data_AF-A0A529XTZ8-F1
#
_entry.id   AF-A0A529XTZ8-F1
#
_cell.length_a   1.000
_cell.length_b   1.000
_cell.length_c   1.000
_cell.angle_alpha   90.00
_cell.angle_beta   90.00
_cell.angle_gamma   90.00
#
_symmetry.space_group_name_H-M   'P 1'
#
loop_
_entity.id
_entity.type
_entity.pdbx_description
1 polymer ?
#
loop_
_entity_poly.entity_id
_entity_poly.type
_entity_poly.pdbx_seq_one_letter_code
_entity_poly.pdbx_strand_id
1 'polypeptide(L)'
;LWLTNQMLADHDVEAECRQLADVLSRPRGPWFVVSNEVGLGIVPDNALARRFRDAAGRLNQQVAAVADNVLMMVAGLPLKVK
;
A
#
# COMPACT_ATOMS: atom_id res chain seq x y z
N LEU A 1 -6.12 -1.23 -6.68
CA LEU A 1 -7.56 -1.57 -6.79
C LEU A 1 -8.21 -1.71 -5.42
N TRP A 2 -7.67 -2.52 -4.51
CA TRP A 2 -8.25 -2.70 -3.17
C TRP A 2 -8.52 -1.38 -2.42
N LEU A 3 -7.50 -0.53 -2.27
CA LEU A 3 -7.65 0.75 -1.55
C LEU A 3 -8.70 1.68 -2.17
N THR A 4 -8.73 1.78 -3.50
CA THR A 4 -9.73 2.58 -4.21
C THR A 4 -11.13 2.07 -3.95
N ASN A 5 -11.33 0.75 -3.90
CA ASN A 5 -12.64 0.17 -3.58
C ASN A 5 -13.07 0.52 -2.15
N GLN A 6 -12.16 0.48 -1.18
CA GLN A 6 -12.47 0.89 0.20
C GLN A 6 -12.87 2.38 0.28
N MET A 7 -12.15 3.23 -0.47
CA MET A 7 -12.45 4.67 -0.51
C MET A 7 -13.79 4.98 -1.18
N LEU A 8 -14.12 4.29 -2.28
CA LEU A 8 -15.38 4.52 -3.03
C LEU A 8 -16.60 3.89 -2.35
N ALA A 9 -16.39 2.90 -1.48
CA ALA A 9 -17.44 2.30 -0.66
C ALA A 9 -17.69 3.08 0.64
N ASP A 10 -17.04 4.24 0.84
CA ASP A 10 -17.11 5.05 2.07
C ASP A 10 -16.80 4.28 3.36
N HIS A 11 -15.92 3.28 3.27
CA HIS A 11 -15.43 2.55 4.44
C HIS A 11 -14.42 3.40 5.24
N ASP A 12 -14.21 3.04 6.51
CA ASP A 12 -13.08 3.55 7.29
C ASP A 12 -11.78 2.95 6.75
N VAL A 13 -11.16 3.69 5.84
CA VAL A 13 -9.91 3.30 5.15
C VAL A 13 -8.80 2.97 6.15
N GLU A 14 -8.71 3.68 7.28
CA GLU A 14 -7.65 3.42 8.25
C GLU A 14 -7.89 2.11 9.00
N ALA A 15 -9.14 1.83 9.38
CA ALA A 15 -9.50 0.56 9.98
C ALA A 15 -9.26 -0.61 9.02
N GLU A 16 -9.68 -0.48 7.77
CA GLU A 16 -9.46 -1.50 6.73
C GLU A 16 -7.97 -1.76 6.48
N CYS A 17 -7.14 -0.70 6.43
CA CYS A 17 -5.69 -0.86 6.26
C CYS A 17 -5.05 -1.58 7.46
N ARG A 18 -5.46 -1.24 8.69
CA ARG A 18 -5.00 -1.93 9.91
C ARG A 18 -5.39 -3.41 9.89
N GLN A 19 -6.62 -3.73 9.50
CA GLN A 19 -7.09 -5.10 9.42
C GLN A 19 -6.32 -5.90 8.36
N LEU A 20 -6.06 -5.31 7.19
CA LEU A 20 -5.24 -5.95 6.17
C LEU A 20 -3.82 -6.22 6.68
N ALA A 21 -3.18 -5.25 7.35
CA ALA A 21 -1.85 -5.44 7.92
C ALA A 21 -1.81 -6.55 9.00
N ASP A 22 -2.83 -6.65 9.86
CA ASP A 22 -2.92 -7.73 10.85
C ASP A 22 -3.04 -9.11 10.18
N VAL A 23 -3.86 -9.24 9.14
CA VAL A 23 -3.96 -10.49 8.36
C VAL A 23 -2.60 -10.84 7.75
N LEU A 24 -1.92 -9.88 7.12
CA LEU A 24 -0.60 -10.05 6.50
C LEU A 24 0.50 -10.40 7.50
N SER A 25 0.35 -10.05 8.79
CA SER A 25 1.30 -10.40 9.84
C SER A 25 1.27 -11.88 10.25
N ARG A 26 0.29 -12.67 9.78
CA ARG A 26 0.10 -14.09 10.13
C ARG A 26 -0.01 -14.98 8.89
N PRO A 27 1.04 -15.01 8.03
CA PRO A 27 0.98 -15.75 6.78
C PRO A 27 0.86 -17.26 7.01
N ARG A 28 0.00 -17.93 6.24
CA ARG A 28 -0.16 -19.40 6.25
C ARG A 28 0.68 -20.09 5.16
N GLY A 29 1.75 -19.44 4.71
CA GLY A 29 2.58 -19.82 3.57
C GLY A 29 3.23 -18.58 2.93
N PRO A 30 3.96 -18.72 1.82
CA PRO A 30 4.59 -17.57 1.17
C PRO A 30 3.54 -16.64 0.58
N TRP A 31 3.48 -15.40 1.07
CA TRP A 31 2.61 -14.35 0.55
C TRP A 31 3.42 -13.29 -0.18
N PHE A 32 2.87 -12.84 -1.31
CA PHE A 32 3.43 -11.75 -2.09
C PHE A 32 2.35 -10.68 -2.24
N VAL A 33 2.68 -9.47 -1.80
CA VAL A 33 1.81 -8.29 -1.94
C VAL A 33 2.48 -7.36 -2.94
N VAL A 34 1.75 -7.02 -3.99
CA VAL A 34 2.19 -6.06 -5.00
C VAL A 34 1.40 -4.78 -4.82
N SER A 35 2.12 -3.67 -4.67
CA SER A 35 1.55 -2.33 -4.61
C SER A 35 2.35 -1.38 -5.50
N ASN A 36 1.75 -0.24 -5.82
CA ASN A 36 2.40 0.81 -6.60
C ASN A 36 2.94 1.90 -5.68
N GLU A 37 4.13 2.41 -6.02
CA GLU A 37 4.62 3.67 -5.47
C GLU A 37 4.02 4.84 -6.26
N VAL A 38 3.27 5.71 -5.59
CA VAL A 38 2.54 6.83 -6.20
C VAL A 38 2.95 8.20 -5.63
N GLY A 39 3.88 8.20 -4.67
CA GLY A 39 4.33 9.38 -3.94
C GLY A 39 5.53 10.11 -4.54
N LEU A 40 6.17 9.56 -5.58
CA LEU A 40 7.36 10.13 -6.22
C LEU A 40 7.05 11.18 -7.32
N GLY A 41 5.79 11.59 -7.43
CA GLY A 41 5.33 12.61 -8.38
C GLY A 41 4.86 13.91 -7.73
N ILE A 42 4.34 14.82 -8.57
CA ILE A 42 3.74 16.08 -8.14
C ILE A 42 2.45 15.81 -7.34
N VAL A 43 2.06 16.76 -6.49
CA VAL A 43 0.78 16.73 -5.78
C VAL A 43 -0.37 16.93 -6.78
N PRO A 44 -1.34 16.02 -6.87
CA PRO A 44 -2.49 16.18 -7.78
C PRO A 44 -3.39 17.35 -7.37
N ASP A 45 -4.01 18.01 -8.36
CA ASP A 45 -5.03 19.05 -8.10
C ASP A 45 -6.35 18.46 -7.59
N ASN A 46 -6.66 17.22 -7.96
CA ASN A 46 -7.86 16.52 -7.50
C ASN A 46 -7.72 16.08 -6.03
N ALA A 47 -8.67 16.52 -5.19
CA ALA A 47 -8.70 16.18 -3.76
C ALA A 47 -8.78 14.67 -3.49
N LEU A 48 -9.55 13.91 -4.26
CA LEU A 48 -9.63 12.46 -4.15
C LEU A 48 -8.28 11.81 -4.50
N ALA A 49 -7.59 12.32 -5.52
CA ALA A 49 -6.28 11.81 -5.91
C ALA A 49 -5.21 12.09 -4.83
N ARG A 50 -5.24 13.26 -4.18
CA ARG A 50 -4.38 13.53 -3.01
C ARG A 50 -4.66 12.56 -1.87
N ARG A 51 -5.92 12.39 -1.49
CA ARG A 51 -6.34 11.44 -0.43
C ARG A 51 -5.88 10.02 -0.75
N PHE A 52 -6.02 9.59 -1.99
CA PHE A 52 -5.58 8.27 -2.44
C PHE A 52 -4.06 8.13 -2.34
N ARG A 53 -3.29 9.11 -2.84
CA ARG A 53 -1.81 9.11 -2.73
C ARG A 53 -1.37 8.95 -1.28
N ASP A 54 -1.95 9.73 -0.37
CA ASP A 54 -1.57 9.72 1.04
C ASP A 54 -1.95 8.39 1.72
N ALA A 55 -3.14 7.87 1.43
CA ALA A 55 -3.60 6.59 1.97
C ALA A 55 -2.78 5.41 1.42
N ALA A 56 -2.40 5.43 0.13
CA ALA A 56 -1.56 4.42 -0.49
C ALA A 56 -0.17 4.38 0.16
N GLY A 57 0.44 5.56 0.39
CA GLY A 57 1.71 5.67 1.10
C GLY A 57 1.66 5.10 2.51
N ARG A 58 0.60 5.41 3.29
CA ARG A 58 0.41 4.86 4.63
C ARG A 58 0.21 3.34 4.63
N LEU A 59 -0.61 2.82 3.71
CA LEU A 59 -0.82 1.38 3.57
C LEU A 59 0.48 0.65 3.20
N ASN A 60 1.25 1.19 2.24
CA ASN A 60 2.54 0.62 1.86
C ASN A 60 3.50 0.54 3.04
N GLN A 61 3.55 1.57 3.90
CA GLN A 61 4.36 1.56 5.13
C GLN A 61 3.88 0.49 6.13
N GLN A 62 2.57 0.33 6.34
CA GLN A 62 2.01 -0.67 7.24
C GLN A 62 2.32 -2.10 6.75
N VAL A 63 2.18 -2.36 5.45
CA VAL A 63 2.51 -3.66 4.86
C VAL A 63 4.02 -3.92 4.94
N ALA A 64 4.86 -2.94 4.61
CA ALA A 64 6.32 -3.06 4.69
C ALA A 64 6.82 -3.33 6.11
N ALA A 65 6.14 -2.82 7.14
CA ALA A 65 6.48 -3.07 8.53
C ALA A 65 6.38 -4.56 8.89
N VAL A 66 5.32 -5.24 8.43
CA VAL A 66 5.06 -6.67 8.70
C VAL A 66 5.70 -7.62 7.67
N ALA A 67 6.12 -7.12 6.51
CA ALA A 67 6.76 -7.93 5.48
C ALA A 67 8.21 -8.31 5.83
N ASP A 68 8.62 -9.55 5.55
CA ASP A 68 10.01 -9.99 5.76
C ASP A 68 10.98 -9.36 4.75
N ASN A 69 10.54 -9.16 3.51
CA ASN A 69 11.33 -8.52 2.44
C ASN A 69 10.49 -7.47 1.71
N VAL A 70 11.12 -6.38 1.31
CA VAL A 70 10.49 -5.31 0.52
C VAL A 70 11.37 -4.98 -0.67
N LEU A 71 10.82 -5.14 -1.86
CA LEU A 71 11.48 -4.83 -3.13
C LEU A 71 10.78 -3.66 -3.82
N MET A 72 11.57 -2.68 -4.26
CA MET A 72 11.12 -1.66 -5.21
C MET A 72 11.56 -2.08 -6.61
N MET A 73 10.60 -2.24 -7.53
CA MET A 73 10.89 -2.60 -8.91
C MET A 73 11.06 -1.35 -9.77
N VAL A 74 12.21 -1.20 -10.44
CA VAL A 74 12.51 -0.07 -11.32
C VAL A 74 12.95 -0.59 -12.67
N ALA A 75 12.17 -0.35 -13.73
CA ALA A 75 12.44 -0.85 -15.09
C ALA A 75 12.75 -2.37 -15.16
N GLY A 76 12.05 -3.17 -14.33
CA GLY A 76 12.25 -4.61 -14.23
C GLY A 76 13.41 -5.05 -13.32
N LEU A 77 14.16 -4.10 -12.76
CA LEU A 77 15.27 -4.37 -11.85
C LEU A 77 14.81 -4.27 -10.38
N PRO A 78 15.09 -5.27 -9.54
CA PRO A 78 14.74 -5.23 -8.13
C PRO A 78 15.76 -4.42 -7.32
N LEU A 79 15.26 -3.49 -6.51
CA LEU A 79 16.01 -2.82 -5.46
C LEU A 79 15.50 -3.31 -4.10
N LYS A 80 16.35 -3.98 -3.32
CA LYS A 80 16.00 -4.44 -1.98
C LYS A 80 16.03 -3.27 -0.98
N VAL A 81 14.90 -3.01 -0.35
CA VAL A 81 14.71 -1.94 0.66
C VAL A 81 14.75 -2.51 2.07
N LYS A 82 14.18 -3.71 2.26
CA LYS A 82 14.21 -4.53 3.49
C LYS A 82 14.46 -5.98 3.10
#